data_AF-A0A348Y7H0-F1
#
_entry.id   AF-A0A348Y7H0-F1
#
_cell.length_a   1.000
_cell.length_b   1.000
_cell.length_c   1.000
_cell.angle_alpha   90.00
_cell.angle_beta   90.00
_cell.angle_gamma   90.00
#
_symmetry.space_group_name_H-M   'P 1'
#
loop_
_entity.id
_entity.type
_entity.pdbx_description
1 polymer ?
#
loop_
_entity_poly.entity_id
_entity_poly.type
_entity_poly.pdbx_seq_one_letter_code
_entity_poly.pdbx_strand_id
1 'polypeptide(L)'
;YNWSDVQEYSETNEGSDLKTLVKLVDDHGTNVLSQAVNSLSSIENADYVISTAHKAKGLEWGKVQLDDDFYYDVNTNAVKISPEELRLLYVACTRAQSNLDIHNIKDLISGLQTGKKVIFGNS
;
A
#
# COMPACT_ATOMS: atom_id res chain seq x y z
N TYR A 1 1.82 -34.66 -4.61
CA TYR A 1 1.45 -33.25 -4.73
C TYR A 1 2.45 -32.60 -5.66
N ASN A 2 2.02 -32.29 -6.88
CA ASN A 2 2.80 -31.56 -7.87
C ASN A 2 2.45 -30.06 -7.78
N TRP A 3 3.24 -29.18 -8.41
CA TRP A 3 3.00 -27.72 -8.38
C TRP A 3 1.65 -27.33 -9.01
N SER A 4 1.19 -28.08 -10.01
CA SER A 4 -0.10 -27.85 -10.67
C SER A 4 -1.29 -28.10 -9.73
N ASP A 5 -1.21 -29.06 -8.81
CA ASP A 5 -2.23 -29.29 -7.77
C ASP A 5 -2.37 -28.05 -6.86
N VAL A 6 -1.26 -27.35 -6.59
CA VAL A 6 -1.23 -26.12 -5.77
C VAL A 6 -1.81 -24.93 -6.53
N GLN A 7 -1.51 -24.82 -7.83
CA GLN A 7 -2.09 -23.81 -8.71
C GLN A 7 -3.61 -23.97 -8.79
N GLU A 8 -4.11 -25.18 -9.03
CA GLU A 8 -5.54 -25.48 -9.11
C GLU A 8 -6.25 -25.22 -7.77
N TYR A 9 -5.64 -25.61 -6.65
CA TYR A 9 -6.17 -25.31 -5.32
C TYR A 9 -6.26 -23.80 -5.05
N SER A 10 -5.29 -23.00 -5.51
CA SER A 10 -5.28 -21.55 -5.31
C SER A 10 -6.38 -20.80 -6.07
N GLU A 11 -6.97 -21.43 -7.09
CA GLU A 11 -8.12 -20.91 -7.83
C GLU A 11 -9.47 -21.23 -7.14
N THR A 12 -9.45 -22.06 -6.09
CA THR A 12 -10.64 -22.33 -5.28
C THR A 12 -10.90 -21.20 -4.28
N ASN A 13 -12.14 -21.09 -3.80
CA ASN A 13 -12.51 -20.09 -2.79
C ASN A 13 -11.70 -20.29 -1.48
N GLU A 14 -11.37 -21.54 -1.16
CA GLU A 14 -10.65 -21.96 0.05
C GLU A 14 -9.14 -21.72 -0.03
N GLY A 15 -8.56 -21.67 -1.24
CA GLY A 15 -7.13 -21.40 -1.46
C GLY A 15 -6.83 -20.02 -2.05
N SER A 16 -7.83 -19.14 -2.12
CA SER A 16 -7.71 -17.82 -2.75
C SER A 16 -6.67 -16.90 -2.09
N ASP A 17 -6.35 -17.14 -0.82
CA ASP A 17 -5.27 -16.50 -0.06
C ASP A 17 -3.86 -16.89 -0.56
N LEU A 18 -3.70 -18.10 -1.08
CA LEU A 18 -2.44 -18.57 -1.69
C LEU A 18 -2.22 -18.02 -3.09
N LYS A 19 -3.28 -17.56 -3.77
CA LYS A 19 -3.24 -17.15 -5.17
C LYS A 19 -2.15 -16.12 -5.47
N THR A 20 -1.98 -15.11 -4.60
CA THR A 20 -0.93 -14.10 -4.76
C THR A 20 0.47 -14.69 -4.62
N LEU A 21 0.67 -15.62 -3.68
CA LEU A 21 1.95 -16.29 -3.46
C LEU A 21 2.29 -17.25 -4.61
N VAL A 22 1.31 -18.01 -5.09
CA VAL A 22 1.45 -18.90 -6.24
C VAL A 22 1.84 -18.10 -7.47
N LYS A 23 1.16 -16.97 -7.73
CA LYS A 23 1.49 -16.09 -8.85
C LYS A 23 2.91 -15.52 -8.75
N LEU A 24 3.35 -15.12 -7.56
CA LEU A 24 4.73 -14.64 -7.35
C LEU A 24 5.76 -15.75 -7.63
N VAL A 25 5.48 -16.99 -7.24
CA VAL A 25 6.33 -18.14 -7.53
C VAL A 25 6.33 -18.45 -9.03
N ASP A 26 5.19 -18.36 -9.71
CA ASP A 26 5.09 -18.56 -11.16
C ASP A 26 5.85 -17.47 -11.94
N ASP A 27 5.73 -16.21 -11.54
CA ASP A 27 6.33 -15.06 -12.24
C ASP A 27 7.85 -14.94 -11.99
N HIS A 28 8.32 -15.28 -10.78
CA HIS A 28 9.71 -15.01 -10.36
C HIS A 28 10.51 -16.25 -9.93
N GLY A 29 9.84 -17.39 -9.73
CA GLY A 29 10.47 -18.61 -9.21
C GLY A 29 10.79 -18.53 -7.71
N THR A 30 10.94 -19.70 -7.09
CA THR A 30 11.22 -19.82 -5.65
C THR A 30 12.59 -19.27 -5.23
N ASN A 31 13.58 -19.28 -6.15
CA ASN A 31 14.93 -18.80 -5.85
C ASN A 31 14.97 -17.30 -5.58
N VAL A 32 14.26 -16.49 -6.38
CA VAL A 32 14.21 -15.04 -6.22
C VAL A 32 13.52 -14.68 -4.90
N LEU A 33 12.40 -15.34 -4.59
CA LEU A 33 11.69 -15.14 -3.32
C LEU A 33 12.53 -15.54 -2.11
N SER A 34 13.27 -16.65 -2.19
CA SER A 34 14.17 -17.10 -1.12
C SER A 34 15.31 -16.11 -0.90
N GLN A 35 15.88 -15.55 -1.97
CA GLN A 35 16.89 -14.50 -1.87
C GLN A 35 16.32 -13.23 -1.26
N ALA A 36 15.12 -12.81 -1.67
CA ALA A 36 14.44 -11.64 -1.12
C ALA A 36 14.23 -11.78 0.40
N VAL A 37 13.69 -12.92 0.86
CA VAL A 37 13.49 -13.20 2.29
C VAL A 37 14.81 -13.18 3.07
N ASN A 38 15.88 -13.76 2.51
CA ASN A 38 17.19 -13.77 3.15
C ASN A 38 17.88 -12.39 3.15
N SER A 39 17.47 -11.47 2.26
CA SER A 39 17.98 -10.10 2.20
C SER A 39 17.24 -9.12 3.12
N LEU A 40 16.20 -9.58 3.82
CA LEU A 40 15.47 -8.74 4.77
C LEU A 40 16.36 -8.36 5.95
N SER A 41 16.63 -7.08 6.10
CA SER A 41 17.34 -6.48 7.23
C SER A 41 16.39 -5.86 8.25
N SER A 42 16.89 -5.56 9.45
CA SER A 42 16.14 -4.73 10.41
C SER A 42 15.85 -3.36 9.80
N ILE A 43 14.73 -2.75 10.19
CA ILE A 43 14.26 -1.44 9.69
C ILE A 43 15.38 -0.38 9.73
N GLU A 44 16.23 -0.43 10.76
CA GLU A 44 17.35 0.51 10.96
C GLU A 44 18.47 0.38 9.91
N ASN A 45 18.60 -0.77 9.25
CA ASN A 45 19.63 -1.09 8.26
C ASN A 45 19.06 -1.31 6.85
N ALA A 46 17.77 -1.05 6.63
CA ALA A 46 17.13 -1.23 5.34
C ALA A 46 17.32 0.00 4.46
N ASP A 47 17.64 -0.21 3.18
CA ASP A 47 17.67 0.87 2.18
C ASP A 47 16.27 1.44 1.92
N TYR A 48 15.26 0.57 1.95
CA TYR A 48 13.85 0.92 1.76
C TYR A 48 12.98 0.16 2.76
N VAL A 49 11.99 0.85 3.33
CA VAL A 49 10.98 0.26 4.22
C VAL A 49 9.61 0.45 3.57
N ILE A 50 9.03 -0.64 3.08
CA ILE A 50 7.67 -0.66 2.54
C ILE A 50 6.74 -1.13 3.66
N SER A 51 5.74 -0.32 3.99
CA SER A 51 4.82 -0.61 5.08
C SER A 51 3.47 0.03 4.81
N THR A 52 2.41 -0.54 5.39
CA THR A 52 1.10 0.10 5.36
C THR A 52 1.07 1.28 6.32
N ALA A 53 0.26 2.30 6.02
CA ALA A 53 0.11 3.47 6.90
C ALA A 53 -0.28 3.09 8.34
N HIS A 54 -1.04 2.01 8.51
CA HIS A 54 -1.38 1.44 9.82
C HIS A 54 -0.16 0.96 10.60
N LYS A 55 0.72 0.18 9.96
CA LYS A 55 1.96 -0.33 10.57
C LYS A 55 3.00 0.76 10.78
N ALA A 56 2.94 1.84 10.00
CA ALA A 56 3.82 3.00 10.13
C ALA A 56 3.47 3.90 11.32
N LYS A 57 2.34 3.68 12.00
CA LYS A 57 1.91 4.51 13.14
C LYS A 57 2.96 4.47 14.28
N GLY A 58 3.44 5.64 14.69
CA GLY A 58 4.45 5.77 15.75
C GLY A 58 5.90 5.63 15.27
N LEU A 59 6.09 5.36 13.98
CA LEU A 59 7.39 5.42 13.31
C LEU A 59 7.52 6.74 12.54
N GLU A 60 8.75 7.16 12.27
CA GLU A 60 9.02 8.38 11.51
C GLU A 60 10.29 8.20 10.68
N TRP A 61 10.33 8.82 9.50
CA TRP A 61 11.45 8.73 8.58
C TRP A 61 11.80 10.10 8.00
N GLY A 62 13.07 10.30 7.65
CA GLY A 62 13.52 11.54 7.01
C GLY A 62 12.80 11.84 5.70
N LYS A 63 12.53 10.79 4.90
CA LYS A 63 11.80 10.86 3.64
C LYS A 63 10.72 9.76 3.60
N VAL A 64 9.51 10.11 3.17
CA VAL A 64 8.41 9.17 2.98
C VAL A 64 7.79 9.43 1.61
N GLN A 65 7.48 8.36 0.89
CA GLN A 65 6.67 8.39 -0.32
C GLN A 65 5.32 7.72 -0.03
N LEU A 66 4.22 8.37 -0.41
CA LEU A 66 2.88 7.80 -0.33
C LEU A 66 2.48 7.26 -1.69
N ASP A 67 1.98 6.02 -1.70
CA ASP A 67 1.46 5.37 -2.90
C ASP A 67 -0.06 5.57 -3.05
N ASP A 68 -0.60 5.17 -4.21
CA ASP A 68 -2.02 5.34 -4.57
C ASP A 68 -2.99 4.33 -3.93
N ASP A 69 -2.52 3.51 -3.00
CA ASP A 69 -3.27 2.47 -2.27
C ASP A 69 -4.37 2.98 -1.31
N PHE A 70 -4.70 4.28 -1.33
CA PHE A 70 -5.76 4.85 -0.49
C PHE A 70 -7.14 4.73 -1.17
N TYR A 71 -8.18 4.42 -0.39
CA TYR A 71 -9.54 4.33 -0.92
C TYR A 71 -10.21 5.71 -1.07
N TYR A 72 -10.09 6.30 -2.26
CA TYR A 72 -10.73 7.57 -2.60
C TYR A 72 -11.27 7.62 -4.03
N ASP A 73 -12.15 8.58 -4.30
CA ASP A 73 -12.67 8.89 -5.64
C ASP A 73 -12.66 10.41 -5.86
N VAL A 74 -11.83 10.88 -6.78
CA VAL A 74 -11.71 12.30 -7.15
C VAL A 74 -12.52 12.55 -8.42
N ASN A 75 -13.63 13.25 -8.26
CA ASN A 75 -14.44 13.76 -9.37
C ASN A 75 -14.14 15.23 -9.67
N THR A 76 -14.69 15.76 -10.76
CA THR A 76 -14.53 17.17 -11.18
C THR A 76 -14.94 18.16 -10.07
N ASN A 77 -15.99 17.84 -9.31
CA ASN A 77 -16.58 18.75 -8.32
C ASN A 77 -16.37 18.32 -6.84
N ALA A 78 -15.92 17.09 -6.59
CA ALA A 78 -15.89 16.54 -5.24
C ALA A 78 -14.77 15.50 -5.06
N VAL A 79 -14.29 15.39 -3.83
CA VAL A 79 -13.41 14.30 -3.38
C VAL A 79 -14.23 13.43 -2.44
N LYS A 80 -14.43 12.17 -2.82
CA LYS A 80 -15.10 11.19 -1.97
C LYS A 80 -14.04 10.37 -1.25
N ILE A 81 -14.01 10.47 0.07
CA ILE A 81 -13.06 9.75 0.93
C ILE A 81 -13.74 9.51 2.28
N SER A 82 -13.56 8.34 2.88
CA SER A 82 -14.12 8.07 4.21
C SER A 82 -13.34 8.87 5.27
N PRO A 83 -13.97 9.22 6.41
CA PRO A 83 -13.24 9.87 7.51
C PRO A 83 -12.08 9.01 8.05
N GLU A 84 -12.22 7.68 8.01
CA GLU A 84 -11.19 6.74 8.43
C GLU A 84 -9.96 6.82 7.52
N GLU A 85 -10.19 6.80 6.20
CA GLU A 85 -9.13 6.89 5.21
C GLU A 85 -8.42 8.24 5.25
N LEU A 86 -9.18 9.33 5.46
CA LEU A 86 -8.62 10.67 5.63
C LEU A 86 -7.71 10.77 6.86
N ARG A 87 -8.09 10.14 7.98
CA ARG A 87 -7.24 10.07 9.18
C ARG A 87 -5.99 9.21 8.93
N LEU A 88 -6.13 8.13 8.17
CA LEU A 88 -5.00 7.27 7.81
C LEU A 88 -4.00 8.04 6.93
N LEU A 89 -4.50 8.76 5.92
CA LEU A 89 -3.69 9.65 5.09
C LEU A 89 -2.96 10.70 5.93
N TYR A 90 -3.65 11.33 6.88
CA TYR A 90 -3.01 12.26 7.82
C TYR A 90 -1.89 11.61 8.63
N VAL A 91 -2.12 10.40 9.16
CA VAL A 91 -1.06 9.64 9.86
C VAL A 91 0.11 9.39 8.93
N ALA A 92 -0.13 8.95 7.69
CA ALA A 92 0.90 8.65 6.71
C ALA A 92 1.74 9.90 6.35
N CYS A 93 1.09 11.03 6.09
CA CYS A 93 1.76 12.31 5.82
C CYS A 93 2.64 12.77 6.98
N THR A 94 2.20 12.57 8.22
CA THR A 94 2.96 12.96 9.42
C THR A 94 4.10 12.02 9.76
N ARG A 95 4.30 10.93 9.02
CA ARG A 95 5.49 10.06 9.21
C ARG A 95 6.74 10.67 8.57
N ALA A 96 6.58 11.61 7.63
CA ALA A 96 7.68 12.32 7.00
C ALA A 96 8.22 13.43 7.91
N GLN A 97 9.51 13.40 8.20
CA GLN A 97 10.17 14.45 8.99
C GLN A 97 10.68 15.61 8.13
N SER A 98 11.21 15.33 6.93
CA SER A 98 11.84 16.36 6.09
C SER A 98 11.31 16.40 4.67
N ASN A 99 11.00 15.26 4.06
CA ASN A 99 10.46 15.21 2.71
C ASN A 99 9.28 14.23 2.61
N LEU A 100 8.18 14.71 2.03
CA LEU A 100 7.00 13.91 1.73
C LEU A 100 6.78 13.93 0.22
N ASP A 101 6.95 12.77 -0.41
CA ASP A 101 6.59 12.58 -1.82
C ASP A 101 5.15 12.10 -1.92
N ILE A 102 4.33 12.87 -2.63
CA ILE A 102 2.90 12.66 -2.86
C ILE A 102 2.58 12.45 -4.35
N HIS A 103 3.57 12.14 -5.18
CA HIS A 103 3.40 12.05 -6.64
C HIS A 103 2.23 11.14 -7.03
N ASN A 104 2.11 9.98 -6.38
CA ASN A 104 1.12 8.96 -6.71
C ASN A 104 -0.30 9.33 -6.23
N ILE A 105 -0.43 10.24 -5.26
CA ILE A 105 -1.71 10.74 -4.74
C ILE A 105 -1.95 12.23 -5.06
N LYS A 106 -1.27 12.74 -6.09
CA LYS A 106 -1.29 14.17 -6.42
C LYS A 106 -2.69 14.69 -6.76
N ASP A 107 -3.50 13.87 -7.40
CA ASP A 107 -4.88 14.16 -7.76
C ASP A 107 -5.77 14.34 -6.51
N LEU A 108 -5.59 13.47 -5.51
CA LEU A 108 -6.25 13.57 -4.20
C LEU A 108 -5.85 14.86 -3.48
N ILE A 109 -4.55 15.13 -3.36
CA ILE A 109 -4.04 16.32 -2.68
C ILE A 109 -4.51 17.60 -3.40
N SER A 110 -4.45 17.61 -4.73
CA SER A 110 -4.98 18.72 -5.55
C SER A 110 -6.47 18.93 -5.34
N GLY A 111 -7.25 17.84 -5.28
CA GLY A 111 -8.68 17.89 -4.99
C GLY A 111 -8.99 18.50 -3.61
N LEU A 112 -8.20 18.14 -2.59
CA LEU A 112 -8.34 18.69 -1.23
C LEU A 112 -7.89 20.16 -1.14
N GLN A 113 -6.84 20.56 -1.85
CA GLN A 113 -6.31 21.93 -1.86
C GLN A 113 -7.19 22.92 -2.63
N THR A 114 -7.86 22.48 -3.69
CA THR A 114 -8.70 23.33 -4.55
C THR A 114 -10.06 23.66 -3.92
N GLY A 115 -10.32 23.22 -2.68
CA GLY A 115 -11.58 23.48 -1.99
C GLY A 115 -12.77 22.73 -2.58
N LYS A 116 -12.53 21.66 -3.36
CA LYS A 116 -13.61 20.78 -3.83
C LYS A 116 -14.39 20.26 -2.63
N LYS A 117 -15.69 20.05 -2.84
CA LYS A 117 -16.56 19.53 -1.79
C LYS A 117 -16.08 18.14 -1.36
N VAL A 118 -15.69 17.98 -0.11
CA VAL A 118 -15.36 16.66 0.44
C VAL A 118 -16.66 15.94 0.78
N ILE A 119 -16.85 14.76 0.21
CA ILE A 119 -17.99 13.88 0.45
C ILE A 119 -17.49 12.70 1.27
N PHE A 120 -17.95 12.60 2.51
CA PHE A 120 -17.68 11.43 3.33
C PHE A 120 -18.50 10.26 2.80
N GLY A 121 -17.83 9.26 2.22
CA GLY A 121 -18.45 7.98 1.91
C GLY A 121 -18.71 7.21 3.20
N ASN A 122 -19.82 6.48 3.27
CA ASN A 122 -19.97 5.42 4.27
C ASN A 122 -19.10 4.24 3.83
N SER A 123 -18.30 3.73 4.77
CA SER A 123 -17.50 2.51 4.67
C SER A 123 -18.36 1.28 4.34
#